data_AF-A0A2W1DMG8-F1
#
_entry.id   AF-A0A2W1DMG8-F1
#
_cell.length_a   1.000
_cell.length_b   1.000
_cell.length_c   1.000
_cell.angle_alpha   90.00
_cell.angle_beta   90.00
_cell.angle_gamma   90.00
#
_symmetry.space_group_name_H-M   'P 1'
#
loop_
_entity.id
_entity.type
_entity.pdbx_description
1 polymer ?
#
loop_
_entity_poly.entity_id
_entity_poly.type
_entity_poly.pdbx_seq_one_letter_code
_entity_poly.pdbx_strand_id
1 'polypeptide(L)'
;MQGTPSGFAFFLDPDVNKMVKKVLNAWAEFLVSPDSAYVLGDDKIGWLSDHGIHDLPITANVGQKSYLFEELFECDPSKEHHGYKSWDHFFTRCFKEDKRLIANPEDDNVIANACESKPYKVARNVAQRDHFWIKGQAYSLMDMLAMDLLHEHLIGGTVYQAFLSALKGTYFSEPLFEGLGDPSTKSDIDKGKEVTSQGYLTAKATRAIVFIEADNKDLGLVCFPGHKHD
;
A
#
# COMPACT_ATOMS: atom_id res chain seq x y z
N MET A 1 16.33 0.53 11.23
CA MET A 1 16.86 1.83 11.68
C MET A 1 15.79 2.73 12.30
N GLN A 2 14.61 2.92 11.68
CA GLN A 2 13.58 3.87 12.15
C GLN A 2 13.07 3.63 13.60
N GLY A 3 13.04 2.38 14.09
CA GLY A 3 12.51 2.02 15.41
C GLY A 3 13.42 2.30 16.63
N THR A 4 14.45 3.15 16.54
CA THR A 4 15.27 3.57 17.70
C THR A 4 15.06 5.06 18.01
N PRO A 5 15.28 5.53 19.24
CA PRO A 5 15.13 6.95 19.57
C PRO A 5 15.99 7.88 18.69
N SER A 6 17.21 7.46 18.35
CA SER A 6 18.09 8.20 17.43
C SER A 6 17.59 8.20 15.99
N GLY A 7 16.99 7.09 15.52
CA GLY A 7 16.33 7.02 14.22
C GLY A 7 15.10 7.92 14.15
N PHE A 8 14.29 7.91 15.21
CA PHE A 8 13.11 8.76 15.35
C PHE A 8 13.47 10.25 15.32
N ALA A 9 14.52 10.66 16.05
CA ALA A 9 15.02 12.04 16.01
C ALA A 9 15.54 12.43 14.61
N PHE A 10 16.30 11.54 13.96
CA PHE A 10 16.85 11.77 12.62
C PHE A 10 15.77 11.99 11.55
N PHE A 11 14.73 11.16 11.51
CA PHE A 11 13.65 11.29 10.52
C PHE A 11 12.61 12.37 10.86
N LEU A 12 12.69 13.00 12.04
CA LEU A 12 11.89 14.19 12.37
C LEU A 12 12.60 15.50 12.05
N ASP A 13 13.89 15.48 11.75
CA ASP A 13 14.65 16.68 11.40
C ASP A 13 14.15 17.25 10.04
N PRO A 14 13.69 18.53 9.98
CA PRO A 14 13.18 19.12 8.75
C PRO A 14 14.22 19.24 7.63
N ASP A 15 15.50 19.39 7.96
CA ASP A 15 16.58 19.52 6.99
C ASP A 15 17.02 18.16 6.45
N VAL A 16 16.99 17.10 7.28
CA VAL A 16 17.08 15.70 6.80
C VAL A 16 15.93 15.43 5.82
N ASN A 17 14.69 15.76 6.18
CA ASN A 17 13.53 15.53 5.32
C ASN A 17 13.58 16.31 4.00
N LYS A 18 14.12 17.55 3.98
CA LYS A 18 14.40 18.28 2.73
C LYS A 18 15.39 17.57 1.82
N MET A 19 16.41 16.91 2.39
CA MET A 19 17.42 16.18 1.62
C MET A 19 16.91 14.82 1.13
N VAL A 20 16.18 14.09 1.97
CA VAL A 20 15.47 12.85 1.58
C VAL A 20 14.50 13.13 0.44
N LYS A 21 13.70 14.21 0.52
CA LYS A 21 12.80 14.61 -0.56
C LYS A 21 13.50 14.83 -1.91
N LYS A 22 14.72 15.39 -1.93
CA LYS A 22 15.48 15.54 -3.19
C LYS A 22 15.85 14.19 -3.81
N VAL A 23 16.24 13.22 -2.98
CA VAL A 23 16.57 11.86 -3.42
C VAL A 23 15.32 11.16 -3.95
N LEU A 24 14.21 11.22 -3.21
CA LEU A 24 12.94 10.62 -3.61
C LEU A 24 12.37 11.24 -4.89
N ASN A 25 12.44 12.57 -5.05
CA ASN A 25 12.06 13.25 -6.29
C ASN A 25 12.89 12.75 -7.49
N ALA A 26 14.22 12.65 -7.36
CA ALA A 26 15.08 12.16 -8.44
C ALA A 26 14.80 10.69 -8.80
N TRP A 27 14.48 9.86 -7.80
CA TRP A 27 14.00 8.50 -8.04
C TRP A 27 12.63 8.48 -8.72
N ALA A 28 11.67 9.30 -8.30
CA ALA A 28 10.36 9.38 -8.94
C ALA A 28 10.47 9.81 -10.42
N GLU A 29 11.31 10.80 -10.72
CA GLU A 29 11.64 11.22 -12.09
C GLU A 29 12.25 10.08 -12.92
N PHE A 30 13.14 9.27 -12.32
CA PHE A 30 13.68 8.08 -12.98
C PHE A 30 12.62 6.99 -13.21
N LEU A 31 11.79 6.67 -12.21
CA LEU A 31 10.82 5.57 -12.28
C LEU A 31 9.68 5.82 -13.29
N VAL A 32 9.38 7.08 -13.62
CA VAL A 32 8.45 7.42 -14.73
C VAL A 32 9.14 7.45 -16.10
N SER A 33 10.48 7.49 -16.15
CA SER A 33 11.24 7.56 -17.40
C SER A 33 11.38 6.19 -18.10
N PRO A 34 11.57 6.15 -19.44
CA PRO A 34 11.81 4.90 -20.16
C PRO A 34 13.03 4.11 -19.69
N ASP A 35 14.07 4.80 -19.19
CA ASP A 35 15.30 4.15 -18.71
C ASP A 35 15.03 3.19 -17.54
N SER A 36 13.96 3.41 -16.77
CA SER A 36 13.53 2.50 -15.69
C SER A 36 12.91 1.19 -16.17
N ALA A 37 12.52 1.08 -17.45
CA ALA A 37 11.93 -0.13 -18.01
C ALA A 37 12.92 -1.31 -18.09
N TYR A 38 14.22 -1.09 -17.86
CA TYR A 38 15.25 -2.14 -17.87
C TYR A 38 14.96 -3.33 -16.94
N VAL A 39 14.18 -3.15 -15.87
CA VAL A 39 13.76 -4.24 -14.96
C VAL A 39 12.56 -5.03 -15.47
N LEU A 40 11.94 -4.63 -16.59
CA LEU A 40 10.78 -5.29 -17.20
C LEU A 40 11.21 -6.34 -18.26
N GLY A 41 12.40 -6.91 -18.10
CA GLY A 41 12.87 -8.03 -18.92
C GLY A 41 12.20 -9.37 -18.59
N ASP A 42 12.43 -10.34 -19.47
CA ASP A 42 12.06 -11.75 -19.35
C ASP A 42 13.18 -12.62 -18.74
N ASP A 43 14.32 -12.01 -18.37
CA ASP A 43 15.44 -12.67 -17.71
C ASP A 43 15.10 -13.16 -16.29
N LYS A 44 16.02 -13.86 -15.61
CA LYS A 44 15.76 -14.48 -14.30
C LYS A 44 15.42 -13.52 -13.15
N ILE A 45 15.66 -12.22 -13.30
CA ILE A 45 15.41 -11.20 -12.27
C ILE A 45 14.40 -10.14 -12.72
N GLY A 46 14.02 -10.14 -14.00
CA GLY A 46 13.04 -9.23 -14.57
C GLY A 46 11.60 -9.49 -14.10
N TRP A 47 10.80 -8.44 -14.12
CA TRP A 47 9.40 -8.49 -13.68
C TRP A 47 8.43 -9.14 -14.69
N LEU A 48 8.89 -9.37 -15.92
CA LEU A 48 8.19 -10.15 -16.95
C LEU A 48 8.83 -11.53 -17.18
N SER A 49 9.69 -11.97 -16.25
CA SER A 49 10.20 -13.34 -16.17
C SER A 49 9.08 -14.36 -15.97
N ASP A 50 9.37 -15.65 -16.23
CA ASP A 50 8.49 -16.79 -15.91
C ASP A 50 7.89 -16.72 -14.48
N HIS A 51 8.65 -16.20 -13.52
CA HIS A 51 8.19 -16.02 -12.14
C HIS A 51 7.23 -14.82 -12.02
N GLY A 52 7.58 -13.68 -12.62
CA GLY A 52 6.76 -12.46 -12.57
C GLY A 52 5.40 -12.63 -13.25
N ILE A 53 5.37 -13.22 -14.44
CA ILE A 53 4.14 -13.46 -15.20
C ILE A 53 3.25 -14.55 -14.60
N HIS A 54 3.75 -15.34 -13.65
CA HIS A 54 3.00 -16.40 -12.96
C HIS A 54 2.46 -15.95 -11.59
N ASP A 55 3.30 -15.32 -10.76
CA ASP A 55 2.95 -14.99 -9.38
C ASP A 55 2.08 -13.73 -9.26
N LEU A 56 2.21 -12.78 -10.19
CA LEU A 56 1.35 -11.60 -10.26
C LEU A 56 -0.12 -12.01 -10.58
N PRO A 57 -0.39 -12.90 -11.56
CA PRO A 57 -1.72 -13.46 -11.75
C PRO A 57 -2.26 -14.28 -10.59
N ILE A 58 -1.47 -15.14 -9.94
CA ILE A 58 -1.93 -15.90 -8.76
C ILE A 58 -2.46 -14.94 -7.69
N THR A 59 -1.72 -13.87 -7.45
CA THR A 59 -2.04 -12.86 -6.46
C THR A 59 -3.31 -12.07 -6.83
N ALA A 60 -3.45 -11.69 -8.10
CA ALA A 60 -4.58 -10.93 -8.65
C ALA A 60 -5.87 -11.75 -8.82
N ASN A 61 -5.78 -13.07 -9.08
CA ASN A 61 -6.94 -13.96 -9.20
C ASN A 61 -7.61 -14.29 -7.85
N VAL A 62 -6.97 -13.99 -6.71
CA VAL A 62 -7.46 -14.23 -5.34
C VAL A 62 -7.95 -15.69 -5.12
N GLY A 63 -7.36 -16.65 -5.84
CA GLY A 63 -7.71 -18.07 -5.78
C GLY A 63 -9.11 -18.45 -6.34
N GLN A 64 -9.83 -17.54 -6.98
CA GLN A 64 -11.18 -17.80 -7.52
C GLN A 64 -11.18 -18.16 -9.01
N LYS A 65 -10.15 -17.74 -9.75
CA LYS A 65 -10.01 -17.90 -11.20
C LYS A 65 -8.55 -18.21 -11.55
N SER A 66 -8.30 -18.50 -12.82
CA SER A 66 -6.96 -18.82 -13.35
C SER A 66 -6.66 -18.02 -14.62
N TYR A 67 -6.94 -16.70 -14.60
CA TYR A 67 -6.58 -15.82 -15.71
C TYR A 67 -5.05 -15.67 -15.80
N LEU A 68 -4.52 -15.61 -17.02
CA LEU A 68 -3.13 -15.27 -17.33
C LEU A 68 -2.85 -13.77 -17.13
N PHE A 69 -1.57 -13.38 -17.19
CA PHE A 69 -1.14 -11.98 -16.99
C PHE A 69 -1.80 -11.03 -18.00
N GLU A 70 -1.75 -11.38 -19.27
CA GLU A 70 -2.34 -10.67 -20.40
C GLU A 70 -3.87 -10.75 -20.45
N GLU A 71 -4.48 -11.68 -19.70
CA GLU A 71 -5.93 -11.69 -19.50
C GLU A 71 -6.34 -10.72 -18.38
N LEU A 72 -5.51 -10.54 -17.36
CA LEU A 72 -5.79 -9.66 -16.22
C LEU A 72 -5.52 -8.18 -16.49
N PHE A 73 -4.36 -7.88 -17.08
CA PHE A 73 -3.82 -6.52 -17.17
C PHE A 73 -3.91 -5.95 -18.59
N GLU A 74 -3.93 -4.61 -18.69
CA GLU A 74 -3.86 -3.90 -19.96
C GLU A 74 -2.43 -3.94 -20.52
N CYS A 75 -2.10 -5.00 -21.25
CA CYS A 75 -0.80 -5.17 -21.90
C CYS A 75 -0.91 -5.92 -23.23
N ASP A 76 0.18 -5.88 -24.00
CA ASP A 76 0.34 -6.54 -25.29
C ASP A 76 1.66 -7.32 -25.33
N PRO A 77 1.65 -8.64 -25.07
CA PRO A 77 2.86 -9.47 -25.02
C PRO A 77 3.69 -9.51 -26.32
N SER A 78 3.16 -9.03 -27.45
CA SER A 78 3.92 -8.93 -28.71
C SER A 78 4.88 -7.72 -28.75
N LYS A 79 4.76 -6.80 -27.80
CA LYS A 79 5.59 -5.60 -27.68
C LYS A 79 6.67 -5.77 -26.61
N GLU A 80 7.77 -5.04 -26.80
CA GLU A 80 8.80 -4.84 -25.77
C GLU A 80 8.15 -4.40 -24.45
N HIS A 81 8.59 -5.03 -23.35
CA HIS A 81 8.02 -4.86 -22.00
C HIS A 81 6.48 -4.99 -21.95
N HIS A 82 5.89 -5.83 -22.80
CA HIS A 82 4.44 -5.98 -23.00
C HIS A 82 3.70 -4.65 -23.28
N GLY A 83 4.38 -3.63 -23.80
CA GLY A 83 3.85 -2.29 -24.04
C GLY A 83 3.91 -1.32 -22.85
N TYR A 84 4.42 -1.75 -21.69
CA TYR A 84 4.74 -0.85 -20.59
C TYR A 84 5.92 0.06 -20.96
N LYS A 85 5.94 1.28 -20.42
CA LYS A 85 6.82 2.38 -20.88
C LYS A 85 7.90 2.77 -19.89
N SER A 86 7.77 2.32 -18.65
CA SER A 86 8.58 2.67 -17.50
C SER A 86 8.20 1.72 -16.36
N TRP A 87 9.02 1.69 -15.31
CA TRP A 87 8.70 0.95 -14.09
C TRP A 87 7.35 1.39 -13.52
N ASP A 88 7.11 2.70 -13.39
CA ASP A 88 5.89 3.23 -12.79
C ASP A 88 4.63 2.85 -13.59
N HIS A 89 4.71 2.80 -14.93
CA HIS A 89 3.61 2.36 -15.80
C HIS A 89 3.28 0.87 -15.60
N PHE A 90 4.28 -0.01 -15.45
CA PHE A 90 4.05 -1.42 -15.10
C PHE A 90 3.57 -1.61 -13.65
N PHE A 91 4.06 -0.77 -12.74
CA PHE A 91 3.79 -0.88 -11.32
C PHE A 91 2.37 -0.41 -10.97
N THR A 92 1.88 0.61 -11.67
CA THR A 92 0.49 1.11 -11.60
C THR A 92 -0.43 0.51 -12.67
N ARG A 93 -0.02 -0.61 -13.29
CA ARG A 93 -0.74 -1.25 -14.41
C ARG A 93 -2.25 -1.41 -14.15
N CYS A 94 -3.04 -1.05 -15.15
CA CYS A 94 -4.49 -1.20 -15.10
C CYS A 94 -4.89 -2.67 -15.25
N PHE A 95 -5.90 -3.07 -14.48
CA PHE A 95 -6.67 -4.28 -14.78
C PHE A 95 -7.59 -4.00 -15.97
N LYS A 96 -7.86 -5.01 -16.78
CA LYS A 96 -8.97 -4.95 -17.76
C LYS A 96 -10.29 -4.81 -17.02
N GLU A 97 -11.20 -4.02 -17.60
CA GLU A 97 -12.45 -3.56 -16.99
C GLU A 97 -13.31 -4.70 -16.39
N ASP A 98 -13.37 -5.86 -17.06
CA ASP A 98 -14.18 -7.00 -16.64
C ASP A 98 -13.57 -7.86 -15.52
N LYS A 99 -12.37 -7.53 -15.04
CA LYS A 99 -11.61 -8.36 -14.09
C LYS A 99 -11.82 -8.01 -12.62
N ARG A 100 -12.19 -6.76 -12.32
CA ARG A 100 -12.53 -6.31 -10.95
C ARG A 100 -14.03 -6.04 -10.82
N LEU A 101 -14.80 -7.11 -10.58
CA LEU A 101 -16.23 -7.00 -10.30
C LEU A 101 -16.47 -6.40 -8.92
N ILE A 102 -17.29 -5.35 -8.86
CA ILE A 102 -17.76 -4.74 -7.61
C ILE A 102 -18.90 -5.61 -7.04
N ALA A 103 -18.89 -5.89 -5.74
CA ALA A 103 -19.97 -6.61 -5.08
C ALA A 103 -21.19 -5.69 -4.92
N ASN A 104 -22.35 -6.11 -5.44
CA ASN A 104 -23.63 -5.39 -5.42
C ASN A 104 -23.50 -3.87 -5.70
N PRO A 105 -23.11 -3.46 -6.93
CA PRO A 105 -22.84 -2.04 -7.24
C PRO A 105 -24.05 -1.10 -7.09
N GLU A 106 -25.27 -1.64 -7.05
CA GLU A 106 -26.54 -0.90 -6.89
C GLU A 106 -27.09 -0.96 -5.45
N ASP A 107 -26.32 -1.46 -4.47
CA ASP A 107 -26.74 -1.60 -3.06
C ASP A 107 -25.81 -0.78 -2.15
N ASP A 108 -26.23 0.45 -1.83
CA ASP A 108 -25.47 1.39 -1.00
C ASP A 108 -25.22 0.91 0.45
N ASN A 109 -25.70 -0.27 0.83
CA ASN A 109 -25.39 -0.93 2.11
C ASN A 109 -24.12 -1.82 2.02
N VAL A 110 -23.58 -2.04 0.82
CA VAL A 110 -22.41 -2.91 0.58
C VAL A 110 -21.14 -2.09 0.42
N ILE A 111 -20.29 -2.12 1.45
CA ILE A 111 -18.96 -1.51 1.42
C ILE A 111 -17.97 -2.47 0.75
N ALA A 112 -17.59 -2.19 -0.49
CA ALA A 112 -16.51 -2.89 -1.18
C ALA A 112 -15.11 -2.53 -0.61
N ASN A 113 -14.14 -3.43 -0.73
CA ASN A 113 -12.75 -3.15 -0.36
C ASN A 113 -12.11 -2.17 -1.34
N ALA A 114 -11.40 -1.15 -0.83
CA ALA A 114 -10.71 -0.14 -1.66
C ALA A 114 -9.50 -0.67 -2.46
N CYS A 115 -8.94 -1.83 -2.07
CA CYS A 115 -7.81 -2.48 -2.74
C CYS A 115 -7.72 -3.97 -2.35
N GLU A 116 -6.90 -4.75 -3.07
CA GLU A 116 -6.56 -6.16 -2.76
C GLU A 116 -5.76 -6.29 -1.46
N SER A 117 -6.42 -6.02 -0.34
CA SER A 117 -5.83 -6.07 0.98
C SER A 117 -6.32 -7.30 1.75
N LYS A 118 -5.54 -7.75 2.73
CA LYS A 118 -5.94 -8.78 3.68
C LYS A 118 -6.52 -8.11 4.92
N PRO A 119 -7.77 -8.41 5.34
CA PRO A 119 -8.32 -7.89 6.59
C PRO A 119 -7.39 -8.21 7.76
N TYR A 120 -7.07 -7.19 8.57
CA TYR A 120 -6.18 -7.32 9.72
C TYR A 120 -6.95 -7.21 11.03
N LYS A 121 -7.73 -6.14 11.20
CA LYS A 121 -8.51 -5.89 12.41
C LYS A 121 -9.72 -5.01 12.13
N VAL A 122 -10.80 -5.24 12.89
CA VAL A 122 -11.95 -4.34 12.97
C VAL A 122 -12.12 -3.91 14.42
N ALA A 123 -12.21 -2.60 14.65
CA ALA A 123 -12.58 -2.00 15.93
C ALA A 123 -13.92 -1.27 15.77
N ARG A 124 -14.76 -1.29 16.81
CA ARG A 124 -16.08 -0.64 16.85
C ARG A 124 -16.21 0.17 18.13
N ASN A 125 -17.07 1.18 18.12
CA ASN A 125 -17.24 2.13 19.23
C ASN A 125 -15.91 2.82 19.60
N VAL A 126 -15.16 3.25 18.58
CA VAL A 126 -13.82 3.82 18.75
C VAL A 126 -13.86 5.17 19.47
N ALA A 127 -13.02 5.34 20.48
CA ALA A 127 -12.94 6.59 21.23
C ALA A 127 -12.00 7.62 20.57
N GLN A 128 -12.20 8.91 20.90
CA GLN A 128 -11.33 10.00 20.46
C GLN A 128 -9.85 9.71 20.78
N ARG A 129 -9.60 9.26 22.01
CA ARG A 129 -8.36 8.65 22.51
C ARG A 129 -8.67 7.24 22.98
N ASP A 130 -7.98 6.27 22.38
CA ASP A 130 -8.16 4.85 22.64
C ASP A 130 -6.78 4.17 22.59
N HIS A 131 -6.73 2.88 22.92
CA HIS A 131 -5.62 1.99 22.61
C HIS A 131 -6.04 1.04 21.48
N PHE A 132 -6.36 1.55 20.29
CA PHE A 132 -6.51 0.65 19.14
C PHE A 132 -5.15 0.20 18.63
N TRP A 133 -5.05 -1.12 18.41
CA TRP A 133 -3.81 -1.79 18.07
C TRP A 133 -3.65 -1.89 16.56
N ILE A 134 -3.10 -0.86 15.92
CA ILE A 134 -2.52 -1.00 14.58
C ILE A 134 -1.17 -1.69 14.78
N LYS A 135 -1.14 -2.99 14.49
CA LYS A 135 0.10 -3.79 14.45
C LYS A 135 0.98 -3.65 15.70
N GLY A 136 0.43 -3.88 16.90
CA GLY A 136 1.22 -3.97 18.13
C GLY A 136 1.53 -2.64 18.86
N GLN A 137 1.12 -1.50 18.31
CA GLN A 137 1.22 -0.19 18.98
C GLN A 137 -0.17 0.41 19.22
N ALA A 138 -0.32 1.22 20.26
CA ALA A 138 -1.57 1.92 20.59
C ALA A 138 -1.66 3.27 19.87
N TYR A 139 -2.84 3.60 19.34
CA TYR A 139 -3.12 4.82 18.59
C TYR A 139 -4.50 5.36 18.94
N SER A 140 -4.71 6.66 18.69
CA SER A 140 -6.00 7.35 18.80
C SER A 140 -6.56 7.79 17.43
N LEU A 141 -7.87 8.07 17.36
CA LEU A 141 -8.50 8.60 16.13
C LEU A 141 -7.85 9.93 15.74
N MET A 142 -7.57 10.74 16.76
CA MET A 142 -6.89 12.02 16.63
C MET A 142 -5.49 11.85 16.01
N ASP A 143 -4.71 10.83 16.41
CA ASP A 143 -3.39 10.55 15.82
C ASP A 143 -3.51 10.04 14.37
N MET A 144 -4.44 9.11 14.11
CA MET A 144 -4.71 8.58 12.77
C MET A 144 -5.04 9.71 11.78
N LEU A 145 -5.89 10.64 12.20
CA LEU A 145 -6.43 11.71 11.35
C LEU A 145 -5.64 13.02 11.46
N ALA A 146 -4.39 12.95 11.92
CA ALA A 146 -3.46 14.09 11.97
C ALA A 146 -3.99 15.30 12.77
N MET A 147 -4.82 15.06 13.77
CA MET A 147 -5.54 16.03 14.59
C MET A 147 -6.57 16.89 13.81
N ASP A 148 -6.98 16.46 12.62
CA ASP A 148 -8.07 17.10 11.88
C ASP A 148 -9.39 17.06 12.68
N LEU A 149 -10.13 18.17 12.73
CA LEU A 149 -11.34 18.31 13.52
C LEU A 149 -12.46 17.34 13.11
N LEU A 150 -12.46 16.86 11.87
CA LEU A 150 -13.44 15.87 11.39
C LEU A 150 -13.34 14.51 12.11
N HIS A 151 -12.27 14.26 12.89
CA HIS A 151 -12.18 13.08 13.76
C HIS A 151 -13.34 12.98 14.79
N GLU A 152 -13.93 14.11 15.19
CA GLU A 152 -15.04 14.14 16.15
C GLU A 152 -16.29 13.44 15.63
N HIS A 153 -16.55 13.54 14.32
CA HIS A 153 -17.68 12.88 13.65
C HIS A 153 -17.55 11.35 13.57
N LEU A 154 -16.36 10.81 13.84
CA LEU A 154 -16.04 9.39 13.72
C LEU A 154 -15.93 8.67 15.08
N ILE A 155 -16.10 9.41 16.18
CA ILE A 155 -16.16 8.86 17.54
C ILE A 155 -17.41 7.96 17.68
N GLY A 156 -17.24 6.78 18.26
CA GLY A 156 -18.27 5.74 18.32
C GLY A 156 -18.39 4.91 17.03
N GLY A 157 -17.67 5.27 15.97
CA GLY A 157 -17.71 4.60 14.67
C GLY A 157 -17.01 3.24 14.61
N THR A 158 -16.70 2.80 13.39
CA THR A 158 -15.98 1.56 13.09
C THR A 158 -14.70 1.85 12.32
N VAL A 159 -13.58 1.28 12.77
CA VAL A 159 -12.30 1.31 12.05
C VAL A 159 -12.04 -0.07 11.47
N TYR A 160 -11.98 -0.16 10.15
CA TYR A 160 -11.54 -1.34 9.41
C TYR A 160 -10.07 -1.15 8.99
N GLN A 161 -9.20 -2.08 9.40
CA GLN A 161 -7.80 -2.10 9.01
C GLN A 161 -7.52 -3.34 8.16
N ALA A 162 -6.85 -3.13 7.03
CA ALA A 162 -6.32 -4.19 6.17
C ALA A 162 -4.86 -3.92 5.80
N PHE A 163 -4.16 -4.97 5.34
CA PHE A 163 -2.76 -4.92 4.93
C PHE A 163 -2.60 -5.22 3.45
N LEU A 164 -1.74 -4.46 2.79
CA LEU A 164 -1.40 -4.56 1.37
C LEU A 164 0.04 -5.07 1.26
N SER A 165 0.27 -6.12 0.45
CA SER A 165 1.57 -6.77 0.27
C SER A 165 2.16 -6.43 -1.10
N ALA A 166 3.49 -6.32 -1.25
CA ALA A 166 4.15 -5.87 -2.49
C ALA A 166 3.63 -6.51 -3.80
N LEU A 167 3.33 -7.83 -3.80
CA LEU A 167 2.75 -8.55 -4.97
C LEU A 167 1.32 -8.10 -5.37
N LYS A 168 0.66 -7.30 -4.53
CA LYS A 168 -0.68 -6.71 -4.73
C LYS A 168 -0.62 -5.22 -5.10
N GLY A 169 0.58 -4.69 -5.36
CA GLY A 169 0.87 -3.25 -5.27
C GLY A 169 0.90 -2.78 -3.80
N THR A 170 1.02 -1.50 -3.46
CA THR A 170 1.61 -0.38 -4.21
C THR A 170 2.53 0.41 -3.25
N TYR A 171 3.65 0.89 -3.80
CA TYR A 171 4.78 1.60 -3.19
C TYR A 171 5.31 1.05 -1.87
N PHE A 172 6.48 0.40 -1.91
CA PHE A 172 7.33 0.28 -0.72
C PHE A 172 8.82 0.23 -1.06
N SER A 173 9.61 0.95 -0.27
CA SER A 173 11.04 0.70 -0.11
C SER A 173 11.18 -0.31 1.04
N GLU A 174 11.42 -1.57 0.72
CA GLU A 174 11.61 -2.60 1.75
C GLU A 174 12.85 -2.30 2.61
N PRO A 175 12.73 -2.28 3.95
CA PRO A 175 13.88 -2.29 4.80
C PRO A 175 14.52 -3.70 4.74
N LEU A 176 15.84 -3.75 4.61
CA LEU A 176 16.66 -4.97 4.44
C LEU A 176 16.45 -6.11 5.47
N PHE A 177 15.61 -5.95 6.49
CA PHE A 177 15.23 -7.02 7.42
C PHE A 177 13.99 -7.83 6.98
N GLU A 178 13.30 -7.45 5.90
CA GLU A 178 12.19 -8.21 5.32
C GLU A 178 12.67 -9.30 4.32
N GLY A 179 13.98 -9.35 4.04
CA GLY A 179 14.67 -10.56 3.54
C GLY A 179 14.64 -10.79 2.02
N LEU A 180 13.95 -9.97 1.23
CA LEU A 180 13.87 -10.15 -0.23
C LEU A 180 14.98 -9.42 -1.02
N GLY A 181 15.80 -8.60 -0.34
CA GLY A 181 16.88 -7.80 -0.96
C GLY A 181 18.25 -8.47 -1.09
N ASP A 182 18.46 -9.65 -0.50
CA ASP A 182 19.71 -10.43 -0.59
C ASP A 182 19.37 -11.92 -0.78
N PRO A 183 19.61 -12.51 -1.97
CA PRO A 183 19.33 -13.92 -2.26
C PRO A 183 20.09 -14.93 -1.38
N SER A 184 21.07 -14.49 -0.58
CA SER A 184 21.86 -15.33 0.31
C SER A 184 21.32 -15.38 1.76
N THR A 185 20.51 -14.41 2.18
CA THR A 185 19.92 -14.39 3.54
C THR A 185 18.77 -15.38 3.71
N LYS A 186 19.03 -16.47 4.43
CA LYS A 186 18.02 -17.46 4.86
C LYS A 186 17.47 -17.19 6.27
N SER A 187 17.31 -15.92 6.66
CA SER A 187 16.75 -15.55 7.96
C SER A 187 15.26 -15.27 7.84
N ASP A 188 14.45 -15.87 8.72
CA ASP A 188 13.03 -15.54 8.87
C ASP A 188 12.83 -14.03 9.13
N ILE A 189 11.69 -13.50 8.63
CA ILE A 189 11.27 -12.11 8.82
C ILE A 189 11.28 -11.75 10.32
N ASP A 190 12.00 -10.68 10.68
CA ASP A 190 12.01 -10.15 12.05
C ASP A 190 10.71 -9.38 12.35
N LYS A 191 9.67 -10.17 12.69
CA LYS A 191 8.35 -9.69 13.10
C LYS A 191 8.38 -8.64 14.22
N GLY A 192 9.42 -8.65 15.07
CA GLY A 192 9.57 -7.66 16.15
C GLY A 192 9.94 -6.27 15.62
N LYS A 193 10.87 -6.20 14.67
CA LYS A 193 11.27 -4.93 14.02
C LYS A 193 10.20 -4.40 13.06
N GLU A 194 9.50 -5.29 12.36
CA GLU A 194 8.36 -4.96 11.49
C GLU A 194 7.28 -4.19 12.28
N VAL A 195 6.75 -4.83 13.33
CA VAL A 195 5.77 -4.27 14.29
C VAL A 195 6.22 -2.93 14.88
N THR A 196 7.49 -2.82 15.29
CA THR A 196 8.01 -1.61 15.93
C THR A 196 8.16 -0.44 14.95
N SER A 197 8.58 -0.69 13.71
CA SER A 197 8.70 0.36 12.68
C SER A 197 7.34 0.83 12.14
N GLN A 198 6.35 -0.05 12.05
CA GLN A 198 5.03 0.29 11.52
C GLN A 198 4.25 1.22 12.49
N GLY A 199 4.56 1.15 13.79
CA GLY A 199 4.24 2.18 14.80
C GLY A 199 4.55 3.62 14.36
N TYR A 200 5.78 3.82 13.88
CA TYR A 200 6.24 5.10 13.36
C TYR A 200 5.54 5.46 12.05
N LEU A 201 5.45 4.50 11.12
CA LEU A 201 4.91 4.72 9.79
C LEU A 201 3.45 5.20 9.80
N THR A 202 2.54 4.57 10.55
CA THR A 202 1.14 5.03 10.54
C THR A 202 0.95 6.41 11.20
N ALA A 203 1.78 6.79 12.17
CA ALA A 203 1.72 8.11 12.78
C ALA A 203 2.38 9.21 11.92
N LYS A 204 3.48 8.89 11.20
CA LYS A 204 4.41 9.86 10.61
C LYS A 204 4.64 9.76 9.10
N ALA A 205 4.25 8.68 8.43
CA ALA A 205 4.32 8.63 6.97
C ALA A 205 3.38 9.67 6.35
N THR A 206 3.75 10.16 5.16
CA THR A 206 2.81 10.92 4.33
C THR A 206 1.57 10.05 4.10
N ARG A 207 0.40 10.68 4.20
CA ARG A 207 -0.88 10.03 3.96
C ARG A 207 -1.86 11.01 3.38
N ALA A 208 -2.64 10.55 2.40
CA ALA A 208 -3.84 11.24 1.98
C ALA A 208 -4.96 10.84 2.95
N ILE A 209 -5.61 11.82 3.57
CA ILE A 209 -6.81 11.61 4.36
C ILE A 209 -7.96 12.13 3.50
N VAL A 210 -8.82 11.22 3.05
CA VAL A 210 -9.98 11.54 2.22
C VAL A 210 -11.24 11.33 3.03
N PHE A 211 -12.03 12.39 3.21
CA PHE A 211 -13.35 12.34 3.83
C PHE A 211 -14.43 12.31 2.73
N ILE A 212 -15.40 11.42 2.88
CA ILE A 212 -16.50 11.19 1.94
C ILE A 212 -17.79 11.16 2.75
N GLU A 213 -18.72 12.07 2.45
CA GLU A 213 -20.09 11.97 2.94
C GLU A 213 -20.81 10.94 2.07
N ALA A 214 -21.24 9.83 2.65
CA ALA A 214 -21.93 8.78 1.91
C ALA A 214 -23.36 9.21 1.53
N ASP A 215 -23.83 8.76 0.36
CA ASP A 215 -25.23 8.91 -0.04
C ASP A 215 -26.15 8.14 0.92
N ASN A 216 -25.73 6.94 1.34
CA ASN A 216 -26.37 6.19 2.42
C ASN A 216 -26.22 6.89 3.78
N LYS A 217 -27.34 7.39 4.30
CA LYS A 217 -27.39 8.15 5.57
C LYS A 217 -27.19 7.32 6.83
N ASP A 218 -27.25 6.00 6.73
CA ASP A 218 -26.89 5.11 7.84
C ASP A 218 -25.36 4.88 7.94
N LEU A 219 -24.60 5.16 6.86
CA LEU A 219 -23.13 5.21 6.89
C LEU A 219 -22.62 6.60 7.32
N GLY A 220 -23.19 7.67 6.77
CA GLY A 220 -22.76 9.04 7.04
C GLY A 220 -21.33 9.34 6.57
N LEU A 221 -20.53 9.98 7.43
CA LEU A 221 -19.16 10.37 7.10
C LEU A 221 -18.21 9.16 7.13
N VAL A 222 -17.60 8.86 5.98
CA VAL A 222 -16.56 7.84 5.82
C VAL A 222 -15.19 8.52 5.66
N CYS A 223 -14.16 7.96 6.28
CA CYS A 223 -12.78 8.44 6.13
C CYS A 223 -11.85 7.33 5.62
N PHE A 224 -11.11 7.62 4.55
CA PHE A 224 -10.07 6.76 4.00
C PHE A 224 -8.67 7.38 4.21
N PRO A 225 -7.89 6.91 5.20
CA PRO A 225 -6.51 7.35 5.44
C PRO A 225 -5.52 6.52 4.60
N GLY A 226 -5.44 6.83 3.31
CA GLY A 226 -4.49 6.21 2.37
C GLY A 226 -3.05 6.55 2.73
N HIS A 227 -2.28 5.56 3.19
CA HIS A 227 -0.85 5.75 3.44
C HIS A 227 -0.11 5.84 2.12
N LYS A 228 0.59 6.95 1.89
CA LYS A 228 1.46 7.15 0.73
C LYS A 228 2.88 7.28 1.25
N HIS A 229 3.65 6.20 1.21
CA HIS A 229 5.09 6.32 1.40
C HIS A 229 5.64 7.05 0.15
N ASP A 230 5.94 8.33 0.29
CA ASP A 230 6.74 9.09 -0.68
C ASP A 230 8.18 8.56 -0.73
#